data_AF-A0A9C8AEI8-F1
#
_entry.id   AF-A0A9C8AEI8-F1
#
_cell.length_a   1.000
_cell.length_b   1.000
_cell.length_c   1.000
_cell.angle_alpha   90.00
_cell.angle_beta   90.00
_cell.angle_gamma   90.00
#
_symmetry.space_group_name_H-M   'P 1'
#
loop_
_entity.id
_entity.type
_entity.pdbx_description
1 polymer ?
#
loop_
_entity_poly.entity_id
_entity_poly.type
_entity_poly.pdbx_seq_one_letter_code
_entity_poly.pdbx_strand_id
1 'polypeptide(L)'
;MIYVPPGCFQIGSPQTEAGHQPNETQTRLYVEGFWMGKTEITNAQYQYKQNHNSGKGFNKDNQPIVKVSSSQAHDFAQWLSQQTAKTFRLPTEAEWEYSARAGKITAYAWGNDPSAACQHANIADIT
;
A
#
# COMPACT_ATOMS: atom_id res chain seq x y z
N MET A 1 12.25 -0.86 5.20
CA MET A 1 12.13 -1.16 3.76
C MET A 1 12.38 -2.65 3.55
N ILE A 2 11.79 -3.24 2.52
CA ILE A 2 12.05 -4.60 2.05
C ILE A 2 12.28 -4.56 0.54
N TYR A 3 13.20 -5.38 0.02
CA TYR A 3 13.44 -5.49 -1.41
C TYR A 3 12.40 -6.41 -2.04
N VAL A 4 11.78 -5.93 -3.12
CA VAL A 4 10.82 -6.67 -3.95
C VAL A 4 11.55 -7.01 -5.25
N PRO A 5 11.78 -8.31 -5.56
CA PRO A 5 12.50 -8.72 -6.76
C PRO A 5 11.67 -8.43 -8.02
N PRO A 6 12.32 -8.25 -9.19
CA PRO A 6 11.60 -8.05 -10.44
C PRO A 6 10.82 -9.30 -10.87
N GLY A 7 9.76 -9.10 -11.67
CA GLY A 7 9.06 -10.22 -12.28
C GLY A 7 7.83 -9.86 -13.10
N CYS A 8 7.34 -10.84 -13.86
CA CYS A 8 6.05 -10.77 -14.52
C CYS A 8 4.91 -11.10 -13.54
N PHE A 9 3.82 -10.35 -13.59
CA PHE A 9 2.58 -10.68 -12.89
C PHE A 9 1.35 -10.26 -13.67
N GLN A 10 0.19 -10.66 -13.16
CA GLN A 10 -1.10 -10.27 -13.70
C GLN A 10 -1.74 -9.25 -12.75
N ILE A 11 -1.91 -8.02 -13.23
CA ILE A 11 -2.65 -6.97 -12.52
C ILE A 11 -4.14 -7.09 -12.85
N GLY A 12 -5.00 -6.67 -11.93
CA GLY A 12 -6.46 -6.72 -12.08
C GLY A 12 -7.09 -8.05 -11.65
N SER A 13 -8.41 -8.14 -11.74
CA SER A 13 -9.21 -9.27 -11.24
C SER A 13 -9.97 -9.98 -12.39
N PRO A 14 -10.20 -11.29 -12.30
CA PRO A 14 -11.04 -12.00 -13.25
C PRO A 14 -12.46 -11.42 -13.27
N GLN A 15 -13.13 -11.41 -14.43
CA GLN A 15 -14.53 -10.95 -14.55
C GLN A 15 -15.52 -11.72 -13.65
N THR A 16 -15.15 -12.94 -13.25
CA THR A 16 -15.94 -13.81 -12.37
C THR A 16 -15.67 -13.59 -10.88
N GLU A 17 -14.70 -12.73 -10.52
CA GLU A 17 -14.38 -12.44 -9.12
C GLU A 17 -15.47 -11.56 -8.50
N ALA A 18 -15.92 -11.92 -7.30
CA ALA A 18 -16.92 -11.13 -6.59
C ALA A 18 -16.36 -9.74 -6.26
N GLY A 19 -17.07 -8.69 -6.66
CA GLY A 19 -16.64 -7.30 -6.48
C GLY A 19 -15.86 -6.70 -7.66
N HIS A 20 -15.54 -7.49 -8.70
CA HIS A 20 -14.87 -7.03 -9.90
C HIS A 20 -15.52 -5.77 -10.50
N GLN A 21 -14.71 -4.73 -10.72
CA GLN A 21 -15.11 -3.53 -11.44
C GLN A 21 -14.62 -3.54 -12.89
N PRO A 22 -15.32 -2.87 -13.83
CA PRO A 22 -14.93 -2.85 -15.25
C PRO A 22 -13.51 -2.34 -15.54
N ASN A 23 -12.92 -1.53 -14.64
CA ASN A 23 -11.57 -1.02 -14.76
C ASN A 23 -10.48 -1.99 -14.24
N GLU A 24 -10.84 -3.18 -13.76
CA GLU A 24 -9.90 -4.18 -13.23
C GLU A 24 -9.55 -5.26 -14.25
N THR A 25 -9.57 -4.93 -15.55
CA THR A 25 -9.28 -5.90 -16.62
C THR A 25 -7.88 -6.49 -16.48
N GLN A 26 -7.79 -7.82 -16.50
CA GLN A 26 -6.53 -8.52 -16.28
C GLN A 26 -5.50 -8.22 -17.37
N THR A 27 -4.34 -7.73 -16.96
CA THR A 27 -3.23 -7.38 -17.86
C THR A 27 -1.92 -7.95 -17.33
N ARG A 28 -1.10 -8.53 -18.22
CA ARG A 28 0.22 -9.05 -17.83
C ARG A 28 1.26 -7.93 -17.91
N LEU A 29 1.92 -7.65 -16.79
CA LEU A 29 2.94 -6.61 -16.68
C LEU A 29 4.25 -7.18 -16.16
N TYR A 30 5.36 -6.54 -16.50
CA TYR A 30 6.66 -6.76 -15.89
C TYR A 30 6.97 -5.60 -14.95
N VAL A 31 7.37 -5.90 -13.72
CA VAL A 31 7.75 -4.92 -12.70
C VAL A 31 9.24 -5.09 -12.42
N GLU A 32 9.99 -3.99 -12.48
CA GLU A 32 11.42 -3.96 -12.12
C GLU A 32 11.61 -4.16 -10.62
N GLY A 33 12.83 -4.49 -10.17
CA GLY A 33 13.11 -4.64 -8.73
C GLY A 33 13.13 -3.28 -8.01
N PHE A 34 12.47 -3.19 -6.86
CA PHE A 34 12.39 -1.94 -6.08
C PHE A 34 12.37 -2.21 -4.57
N TRP A 35 12.50 -1.14 -3.78
CA TRP A 35 12.35 -1.21 -2.32
C TRP A 35 11.00 -0.62 -1.90
N MET A 36 10.27 -1.33 -1.05
CA MET A 36 8.98 -0.87 -0.51
C MET A 36 9.00 -0.79 1.02
N GLY A 37 8.14 0.05 1.59
CA GLY A 37 7.86 0.00 3.03
C GLY A 37 7.33 -1.38 3.42
N LYS A 38 7.83 -1.96 4.53
CA LYS A 38 7.32 -3.23 5.06
C LYS A 38 5.95 -3.04 5.74
N THR A 39 5.73 -1.84 6.25
CA THR A 39 4.51 -1.38 6.91
C THR A 39 4.12 -0.04 6.31
N GLU A 40 2.90 0.40 6.56
CA GLU A 40 2.54 1.80 6.36
C GLU A 40 3.47 2.72 7.16
N ILE A 41 3.53 3.99 6.72
CA ILE A 41 4.24 5.03 7.46
C ILE A 41 3.51 5.29 8.77
N THR A 42 4.26 5.28 9.87
CA THR A 42 3.72 5.46 11.21
C THR A 42 3.68 6.95 11.62
N ASN A 43 2.90 7.28 12.65
CA ASN A 43 2.89 8.63 13.23
C ASN A 43 4.31 9.09 13.64
N ALA A 44 5.12 8.21 14.24
CA ALA A 44 6.48 8.55 14.64
C ALA A 44 7.45 8.79 13.47
N GLN A 45 7.20 8.16 12.31
CA GLN A 45 8.01 8.33 11.10
C GLN A 45 7.62 9.59 10.31
N TYR A 46 6.38 10.06 10.43
CA TYR A 46 5.88 11.22 9.71
C TYR A 46 6.36 12.53 10.34
N GLN A 47 7.64 12.84 10.14
CA GLN A 47 8.30 14.00 10.74
C GLN A 47 8.20 15.28 9.89
N TYR A 48 7.65 15.18 8.67
CA TYR A 48 7.51 16.30 7.72
C TYR A 48 6.61 17.44 8.24
N LYS A 49 5.50 17.11 8.92
CA LYS A 49 4.65 18.09 9.59
C LYS A 49 4.63 17.84 11.07
N GLN A 50 5.29 18.73 11.81
CA GLN A 50 5.21 18.75 13.27
C GLN A 50 3.75 18.90 13.71
N ASN A 51 3.37 18.17 14.75
CA ASN A 51 2.04 18.19 15.36
C ASN A 51 0.89 17.74 14.42
N HIS A 52 1.16 16.89 13.43
CA HIS A 52 0.09 16.24 12.67
C HIS A 52 -0.89 15.51 13.60
N ASN A 53 -2.19 15.61 13.33
CA ASN A 53 -3.23 14.98 14.12
C ASN A 53 -4.03 14.00 13.24
N SER A 54 -3.72 12.71 13.40
CA SER A 54 -4.42 11.57 12.79
C SER A 54 -5.86 11.39 13.34
N GLY A 55 -6.24 12.14 14.38
CA GLY A 55 -7.57 12.12 14.98
C GLY A 55 -7.66 11.23 16.23
N LYS A 56 -8.82 11.29 16.89
CA LYS A 56 -9.06 10.57 18.14
C LYS A 56 -8.87 9.07 17.94
N GLY A 57 -7.95 8.47 18.70
CA GLY A 57 -7.66 7.03 18.66
C GLY A 57 -6.57 6.60 17.66
N PHE A 58 -6.05 7.52 16.84
CA PHE A 58 -5.11 7.20 15.75
C PHE A 58 -3.75 7.92 15.86
N ASN A 59 -3.44 8.53 17.01
CA ASN A 59 -2.22 9.32 17.22
C ASN A 59 -1.09 8.57 17.96
N LYS A 60 -1.16 7.25 18.15
CA LYS A 60 -0.06 6.52 18.79
C LYS A 60 1.10 6.37 17.81
N ASP A 61 2.32 6.46 18.31
CA ASP A 61 3.56 6.43 17.52
C ASP A 61 3.64 5.30 16.49
N ASN A 62 3.26 4.08 16.88
CA ASN A 62 3.33 2.88 16.03
C ASN A 62 2.07 2.63 15.19
N GLN A 63 1.08 3.52 15.23
CA GLN A 63 -0.08 3.44 14.34
C GLN A 63 0.25 4.07 12.98
N PRO A 64 -0.38 3.60 11.89
CA PRO A 64 -0.27 4.27 10.61
C PRO A 64 -0.74 5.73 10.72
N ILE A 65 -0.01 6.62 10.08
CA ILE A 65 -0.43 8.01 9.88
C ILE A 65 -1.70 8.02 9.02
N VAL A 66 -2.73 8.73 9.46
CA VAL A 66 -3.99 8.88 8.70
C VAL A 66 -4.36 10.35 8.59
N LYS A 67 -5.41 10.67 7.80
CA LYS A 67 -5.80 12.06 7.46
C LYS A 67 -4.71 12.83 6.72
N VAL A 68 -3.97 12.12 5.88
CA VAL A 68 -2.96 12.69 4.98
C VAL A 68 -3.54 12.73 3.58
N SER A 69 -3.48 13.87 2.90
CA SER A 69 -3.91 13.97 1.50
C SER A 69 -2.85 13.36 0.56
N SER A 70 -3.25 12.99 -0.67
CA SER A 70 -2.30 12.50 -1.67
C SER A 70 -1.13 13.48 -1.91
N SER A 71 -1.43 14.79 -2.01
CA SER A 71 -0.39 15.83 -2.11
C SER A 71 0.58 15.80 -0.92
N GLN A 72 0.07 15.67 0.31
CA GLN A 72 0.92 15.61 1.50
C GLN A 72 1.78 14.34 1.54
N ALA A 73 1.28 13.22 1.03
CA ALA A 73 2.07 11.99 0.90
C ALA A 73 3.21 12.16 -0.11
N HIS A 74 2.96 12.83 -1.25
CA HIS A 74 4.00 13.18 -2.21
C HIS A 74 5.04 14.13 -1.62
N ASP A 75 4.59 15.19 -0.94
CA ASP A 75 5.46 16.16 -0.28
C ASP A 75 6.34 15.48 0.79
N PHE A 76 5.77 14.56 1.57
CA PHE A 76 6.50 13.77 2.56
C PHE A 76 7.58 12.90 1.91
N ALA A 77 7.27 12.21 0.81
CA ALA A 77 8.26 11.39 0.09
C ALA A 77 9.41 12.25 -0.47
N GLN A 78 9.09 13.43 -1.01
CA GLN A 78 10.10 14.38 -1.48
C GLN A 78 10.97 14.90 -0.32
N TRP A 79 10.35 15.30 0.79
CA TRP A 79 11.06 15.75 1.99
C TRP A 79 11.99 14.66 2.54
N LEU A 80 11.48 13.42 2.66
CA LEU A 80 12.26 12.28 3.14
C LEU A 80 13.46 12.00 2.22
N SER A 81 13.28 12.20 0.92
CA SER A 81 14.37 12.06 -0.04
C SER A 81 15.49 13.07 0.21
N GLN A 82 15.14 14.32 0.50
CA GLN A 82 16.08 15.38 0.84
C GLN A 82 16.83 15.09 2.15
N GLN A 83 16.13 14.53 3.16
CA GLN A 83 16.75 14.25 4.46
C GLN A 83 17.75 13.08 4.44
N THR A 84 17.59 12.14 3.50
CA THR A 84 18.31 10.86 3.53
C THR A 84 19.29 10.69 2.37
N ALA A 85 19.29 11.62 1.41
CA ALA A 85 20.00 11.49 0.13
C ALA A 85 19.65 10.20 -0.64
N LYS A 86 18.44 9.68 -0.45
CA LYS A 86 17.87 8.54 -1.20
C LYS A 86 16.60 8.99 -1.90
N THR A 87 16.22 8.33 -2.98
CA THR A 87 14.96 8.64 -3.66
C THR A 87 13.81 7.85 -3.04
N PHE A 88 12.84 8.55 -2.48
CA PHE A 88 11.56 8.02 -2.02
C PHE A 88 10.42 8.58 -2.88
N ARG A 89 9.42 7.75 -3.13
CA ARG A 89 8.18 8.11 -3.84
C ARG A 89 7.06 7.18 -3.38
N LEU A 90 5.83 7.51 -3.77
CA LEU A 90 4.74 6.56 -3.69
C LEU A 90 4.98 5.42 -4.70
N PRO A 91 4.54 4.19 -4.39
CA PRO A 91 4.53 3.11 -5.37
C PRO A 91 3.57 3.44 -6.51
N THR A 92 3.83 2.91 -7.69
CA THR A 92 2.79 2.86 -8.73
C THR A 92 1.71 1.86 -8.32
N GLU A 93 0.55 1.92 -8.96
CA GLU A 93 -0.52 0.92 -8.75
C GLU A 93 -0.01 -0.50 -9.02
N ALA A 94 0.73 -0.70 -10.12
CA ALA A 94 1.29 -2.00 -10.47
C ALA A 94 2.31 -2.51 -9.43
N GLU A 95 3.18 -1.64 -8.92
CA GLU A 95 4.13 -2.00 -7.87
C GLU A 95 3.43 -2.38 -6.56
N TRP A 96 2.36 -1.63 -6.22
CA TRP A 96 1.57 -1.88 -5.04
C TRP A 96 0.86 -3.23 -5.13
N GLU A 97 0.15 -3.49 -6.23
CA GLU A 97 -0.57 -4.75 -6.42
C GLU A 97 0.38 -5.95 -6.55
N TYR A 98 1.50 -5.80 -7.27
CA TYR A 98 2.53 -6.84 -7.36
C TYR A 98 3.03 -7.28 -5.98
N SER A 99 3.29 -6.29 -5.11
CA SER A 99 3.73 -6.52 -3.74
C SER A 99 2.63 -7.14 -2.87
N ALA A 100 1.40 -6.63 -2.97
CA ALA A 100 0.24 -7.11 -2.21
C ALA A 100 -0.12 -8.57 -2.55
N ARG A 101 0.00 -8.94 -3.84
CA ARG A 101 -0.25 -10.30 -4.32
C ARG A 101 0.84 -11.28 -3.90
N ALA A 102 2.09 -10.85 -3.78
CA ALA A 102 3.23 -11.71 -3.43
C ALA A 102 3.27 -13.01 -4.26
N GLY A 103 3.00 -12.90 -5.57
CA GLY A 103 2.95 -14.03 -6.51
C GLY A 103 1.64 -14.81 -6.56
N LYS A 104 0.63 -14.46 -5.75
CA LYS A 104 -0.70 -15.08 -5.76
C LYS A 104 -1.61 -14.42 -6.79
N ILE A 105 -2.62 -15.17 -7.24
CA ILE A 105 -3.72 -14.69 -8.10
C ILE A 105 -5.06 -14.69 -7.36
N THR A 106 -5.02 -14.72 -6.03
CA THR A 106 -6.19 -14.73 -5.17
C THR A 106 -6.81 -13.34 -5.03
N ALA A 107 -8.09 -13.28 -4.68
CA ALA A 107 -8.81 -12.02 -4.47
C ALA A 107 -8.20 -11.17 -3.34
N TYR A 108 -7.71 -11.81 -2.28
CA TYR A 108 -7.08 -11.15 -1.15
C TYR A 108 -5.64 -11.63 -0.94
N ALA A 109 -4.82 -10.83 -0.26
CA ALA A 109 -3.45 -11.20 0.10
C ALA A 109 -3.37 -12.48 0.96
N TRP A 110 -4.43 -12.80 1.71
CA TRP A 110 -4.55 -14.00 2.54
C TRP A 110 -5.21 -15.19 1.83
N GLY A 111 -5.80 -15.01 0.65
CA GLY A 111 -6.49 -16.09 -0.07
C GLY A 111 -7.80 -15.62 -0.70
N ASN A 112 -8.73 -16.55 -0.91
CA ASN A 112 -10.04 -16.28 -1.53
C ASN A 112 -11.19 -16.23 -0.52
N ASP A 113 -10.93 -16.51 0.76
CA ASP A 113 -11.97 -16.52 1.79
C ASP A 113 -12.13 -15.11 2.39
N PRO A 114 -13.25 -14.41 2.12
CA PRO A 114 -13.51 -13.10 2.70
C PRO A 114 -13.72 -13.16 4.22
N SER A 115 -14.15 -14.30 4.77
CA SER A 115 -14.42 -14.44 6.20
C SER A 115 -13.14 -14.43 7.05
N ALA A 116 -11.98 -14.68 6.44
CA ALA A 116 -10.69 -14.61 7.10
C ALA A 116 -10.16 -13.17 7.30
N ALA A 117 -10.88 -12.15 6.80
CA ALA A 117 -10.42 -10.77 6.83
C ALA A 117 -10.07 -10.26 8.24
N CYS A 118 -10.85 -10.59 9.27
CA CYS A 118 -10.58 -10.17 10.66
C CYS A 118 -9.21 -10.60 11.20
N GLN A 119 -8.61 -11.65 10.65
CA GLN A 119 -7.28 -12.13 11.06
C GLN A 119 -6.13 -11.42 10.34
N HIS A 120 -6.42 -10.76 9.22
CA HIS A 120 -5.41 -10.30 8.27
C HIS A 120 -5.49 -8.81 7.93
N ALA A 121 -6.65 -8.18 8.13
CA ALA A 121 -6.89 -6.80 7.71
C ALA A 121 -7.77 -6.06 8.72
N ASN A 122 -7.61 -4.75 8.75
CA ASN A 122 -8.56 -3.85 9.39
C ASN A 122 -9.69 -3.54 8.39
N ILE A 123 -10.79 -4.29 8.47
CA ILE A 123 -11.97 -4.11 7.61
C ILE A 123 -13.00 -3.20 8.28
N ALA A 124 -12.68 -1.90 8.39
CA ALA A 124 -13.60 -0.92 8.96
C ALA A 124 -14.62 -0.36 7.95
N ASP A 125 -14.32 -0.45 6.65
CA ASP A 125 -15.12 0.15 5.56
C ASP A 125 -16.07 -0.83 4.86
N ILE A 126 -16.31 -2.03 5.42
CA ILE A 126 -17.38 -2.90 4.94
C ILE A 126 -18.69 -2.42 5.58
N THR A 127 -19.35 -1.47 4.93
CA THR A 127 -20.76 -1.10 5.16
C THR A 127 -21.55 -1.26 3.89
#